data_AF-A0A532CFT1-F1
#
_entry.id   AF-A0A532CFT1-F1
#
_cell.length_a   1.000
_cell.length_b   1.000
_cell.length_c   1.000
_cell.angle_alpha   90.00
_cell.angle_beta   90.00
_cell.angle_gamma   90.00
#
_symmetry.space_group_name_H-M   'P 1'
#
loop_
_entity.id
_entity.type
_entity.pdbx_description
1 polymer ?
#
loop_
_entity_poly.entity_id
_entity_poly.type
_entity_poly.pdbx_seq_one_letter_code
_entity_poly.pdbx_strand_id
1 'polypeptide(L)'
;MTILKGGTGTGKVVSAPTGIDCGAICNANFFNNTNVTLTATADGGSTFTGWSGSGCTGTGSCVVNTAATVTATFDAPAGADISGAPSAGGGGCTIAQAGTNDVLMPIMLLMTIGALIWRSRRRL
;
A
#
# COMPACT_ATOMS: atom_id res chain seq x y z
N MET A 1 -19.13 4.91 -0.33
CA MET A 1 -18.17 5.45 -1.32
C MET A 1 -16.78 5.29 -0.72
N THR A 2 -15.83 4.81 -1.51
CA THR A 2 -14.50 4.43 -1.03
C THR A 2 -13.43 5.04 -1.91
N ILE A 3 -12.44 5.69 -1.31
CA ILE A 3 -11.27 6.23 -2.01
C ILE A 3 -10.08 5.32 -1.75
N LEU A 4 -9.47 4.86 -2.83
CA LEU A 4 -8.21 4.14 -2.81
C LEU A 4 -7.10 5.12 -3.17
N LYS A 5 -6.01 5.10 -2.43
CA LYS A 5 -4.80 5.83 -2.79
C LYS A 5 -3.84 4.87 -3.50
N GLY A 6 -3.39 5.23 -4.69
CA GLY A 6 -2.42 4.47 -5.47
C GLY A 6 -1.12 5.25 -5.70
N GLY A 7 -0.10 4.55 -6.18
CA GLY A 7 1.22 5.10 -6.50
C GLY A 7 2.18 5.16 -5.31
N THR A 8 3.38 5.69 -5.53
CA THR A 8 4.47 5.78 -4.55
C THR A 8 4.46 7.07 -3.73
N GLY A 9 3.66 8.06 -4.16
CA GLY A 9 3.58 9.38 -3.55
C GLY A 9 2.53 9.51 -2.45
N THR A 10 2.66 10.57 -1.67
CA THR A 10 1.72 10.98 -0.64
C THR A 10 0.83 12.13 -1.14
N GLY A 11 -0.21 12.47 -0.37
CA GLY A 11 -1.25 13.38 -0.79
C GLY A 11 -2.57 13.09 -0.10
N LYS A 12 -3.42 14.11 -0.04
CA LYS A 12 -4.72 14.11 0.63
C LYS A 12 -5.84 14.23 -0.41
N VAL A 13 -6.92 13.50 -0.18
CA VAL A 13 -8.15 13.66 -0.98
C VAL A 13 -9.28 14.13 -0.07
N VAL A 14 -9.98 15.17 -0.49
CA VAL A 14 -11.16 15.71 0.20
C VAL A 14 -12.39 15.66 -0.68
N SER A 15 -13.56 15.49 -0.07
CA SER A 15 -14.85 15.54 -0.76
C SER A 15 -15.69 16.76 -0.35
N ALA A 16 -16.48 17.29 -1.29
CA ALA A 16 -17.56 18.23 -1.05
C ALA A 16 -18.88 17.65 -1.61
N PRO A 17 -19.90 17.37 -0.79
CA PRO A 17 -20.01 17.66 0.66
C PRO A 17 -18.99 16.90 1.53
N THR A 18 -18.70 17.47 2.70
CA THR A 18 -17.69 16.93 3.64
C THR A 18 -18.09 15.53 4.09
N GLY A 19 -17.15 14.61 4.06
CA GLY A 19 -17.38 13.23 4.47
C GLY A 19 -16.17 12.34 4.24
N ILE A 20 -15.39 12.63 3.20
CA ILE A 20 -14.13 11.94 2.92
C ILE A 20 -12.96 12.90 3.04
N ASP A 21 -11.99 12.53 3.86
CA ASP A 21 -10.70 13.18 4.08
C ASP A 21 -9.62 12.08 4.07
N CYS A 22 -9.36 11.57 2.87
CA CYS A 22 -8.47 10.44 2.66
C CYS A 22 -7.02 10.88 2.90
N GLY A 23 -6.60 10.55 4.11
CA GLY A 23 -5.42 10.97 4.87
C GLY A 23 -5.56 10.38 6.28
N ALA A 24 -6.81 10.33 6.78
CA ALA A 24 -7.23 9.47 7.89
C ALA A 24 -8.51 8.68 7.59
N ILE A 25 -9.46 9.26 6.85
CA ILE A 25 -10.79 8.65 6.58
C ILE A 25 -11.03 8.62 5.07
N CYS A 26 -10.94 7.43 4.48
CA CYS A 26 -11.05 7.22 3.03
C CYS A 26 -12.39 6.65 2.58
N ASN A 27 -13.36 6.48 3.48
CA ASN A 27 -14.67 5.98 3.14
C ASN A 27 -15.76 6.82 3.81
N ALA A 28 -16.87 7.00 3.10
CA ALA A 28 -18.06 7.64 3.63
C ALA A 28 -19.31 7.17 2.87
N ASN A 29 -20.45 7.25 3.53
CA ASN A 29 -21.74 7.01 2.91
C ASN A 29 -22.36 8.34 2.48
N PHE A 30 -22.63 8.48 1.18
CA PHE A 30 -23.38 9.60 0.61
C PHE A 30 -24.73 9.08 0.12
N PHE A 31 -25.75 9.94 0.14
CA PHE A 31 -27.06 9.61 -0.41
C PHE A 31 -26.98 9.41 -1.92
N ASN A 32 -27.82 8.52 -2.46
CA ASN A 32 -27.97 8.38 -3.91
C ASN A 32 -28.35 9.73 -4.54
N ASN A 33 -27.84 10.01 -5.74
CA ASN A 33 -28.01 11.28 -6.45
C ASN A 33 -27.36 12.51 -5.80
N THR A 34 -26.42 12.33 -4.85
CA THR A 34 -25.62 13.45 -4.34
C THR A 34 -24.43 13.69 -5.25
N ASN A 35 -24.26 14.92 -5.74
CA ASN A 35 -23.06 15.33 -6.46
C ASN A 35 -21.90 15.48 -5.46
N VAL A 36 -20.98 14.53 -5.46
CA VAL A 36 -19.78 14.58 -4.63
C VAL A 36 -18.61 15.02 -5.50
N THR A 37 -18.04 16.18 -5.19
CA THR A 37 -16.84 16.70 -5.83
C THR A 37 -15.62 16.27 -5.04
N LEU A 38 -14.71 15.54 -5.69
CA LEU A 38 -13.43 15.11 -5.12
C LEU A 38 -12.31 16.04 -5.57
N THR A 39 -11.48 16.43 -4.61
CA THR A 39 -10.29 17.24 -4.82
C THR A 39 -9.08 16.54 -4.23
N ALA A 40 -8.08 16.27 -5.06
CA ALA A 40 -6.80 15.72 -4.65
C ALA A 40 -5.78 16.84 -4.50
N THR A 41 -5.04 16.83 -3.40
CA THR A 41 -3.90 17.71 -3.17
C THR A 41 -2.70 16.82 -2.89
N ALA A 42 -1.70 16.85 -3.76
CA ALA A 42 -0.46 16.11 -3.54
C ALA A 42 0.36 16.78 -2.43
N ASP A 43 1.03 15.99 -1.60
CA ASP A 43 1.97 16.50 -0.61
C ASP A 43 3.28 16.96 -1.28
N GLY A 44 4.10 17.73 -0.56
CA GLY A 44 5.39 18.21 -1.06
C GLY A 44 6.28 17.04 -1.50
N GLY A 45 6.79 17.11 -2.74
CA GLY A 45 7.58 16.03 -3.32
C GLY A 45 6.75 14.87 -3.89
N SER A 46 5.43 15.02 -4.04
CA SER A 46 4.57 14.08 -4.76
C SER A 46 3.78 14.80 -5.84
N THR A 47 3.36 14.07 -6.87
CA THR A 47 2.57 14.58 -8.00
C THR A 47 1.28 13.77 -8.11
N PHE A 48 0.14 14.45 -8.19
CA PHE A 48 -1.12 13.77 -8.47
C PHE A 48 -1.19 13.44 -9.96
N THR A 49 -1.21 12.15 -10.30
CA THR A 49 -1.18 11.68 -11.68
C THR A 49 -2.57 11.47 -12.27
N GLY A 50 -3.59 11.31 -11.42
CA GLY A 50 -4.98 11.34 -11.85
C GLY A 50 -5.91 10.44 -11.04
N TRP A 51 -7.19 10.53 -11.40
CA TRP A 51 -8.26 9.69 -10.93
C TRP A 51 -8.49 8.52 -11.87
N SER A 52 -8.88 7.39 -11.27
CA SER A 52 -9.32 6.21 -11.99
C SER A 52 -10.54 5.61 -11.30
N GLY A 53 -11.54 5.20 -12.10
CA GLY A 53 -12.72 4.49 -11.61
C GLY A 53 -13.98 5.36 -11.53
N SER A 54 -15.13 4.70 -11.54
CA SER A 54 -16.45 5.29 -11.31
C SER A 54 -16.81 6.53 -12.13
N GLY A 55 -16.28 6.61 -13.36
CA GLY A 55 -16.52 7.74 -14.26
C GLY A 55 -15.57 8.93 -14.07
N CYS A 56 -14.64 8.84 -13.12
CA CYS A 56 -13.58 9.82 -12.97
C CYS A 56 -12.30 9.35 -13.66
N THR A 57 -11.87 10.16 -14.62
CA THR A 57 -10.66 9.96 -15.39
C THR A 57 -9.93 11.29 -15.56
N GLY A 58 -8.61 11.25 -15.52
CA GLY A 58 -7.76 12.45 -15.64
C GLY A 58 -7.47 13.13 -14.30
N THR A 59 -6.93 14.34 -14.35
CA THR A 59 -6.38 15.06 -13.17
C THR A 59 -7.30 16.15 -12.62
N GLY A 60 -8.43 16.43 -13.29
CA GLY A 60 -9.37 17.48 -12.89
C GLY A 60 -10.24 17.12 -11.69
N SER A 61 -11.12 18.04 -11.28
CA SER A 61 -12.13 17.77 -10.26
C SER A 61 -13.04 16.63 -10.69
N CYS A 62 -13.16 15.62 -9.83
CA CYS A 62 -13.94 14.42 -10.11
C CYS A 62 -15.32 14.56 -9.46
N VAL A 63 -16.39 14.58 -10.26
CA VAL A 63 -17.78 14.66 -9.75
C VAL A 63 -18.43 13.29 -9.90
N VAL A 64 -18.77 12.67 -8.77
CA VAL A 64 -19.40 11.34 -8.72
C VAL A 64 -20.79 11.47 -8.10
N ASN A 65 -21.78 10.80 -8.69
CA ASN A 65 -23.19 10.88 -8.26
C ASN A 65 -23.67 9.64 -7.48
N THR A 66 -22.83 8.62 -7.33
CA THR A 66 -23.17 7.34 -6.70
C THR A 66 -22.07 6.85 -5.76
N ALA A 67 -22.42 5.98 -4.82
CA ALA A 67 -21.49 5.38 -3.88
C ALA A 67 -20.56 4.39 -4.61
N ALA A 68 -19.41 4.89 -5.06
CA ALA A 68 -18.52 4.15 -5.92
C ALA A 68 -17.07 4.12 -5.39
N THR A 69 -16.20 3.34 -6.03
CA THR A 69 -14.80 3.17 -5.65
C THR A 69 -13.91 3.95 -6.60
N VAL A 70 -13.27 5.00 -6.10
CA VAL A 70 -12.40 5.88 -6.88
C VAL A 70 -10.96 5.72 -6.41
N THR A 71 -10.04 5.56 -7.34
CA THR A 71 -8.60 5.50 -7.06
C THR A 71 -7.95 6.84 -7.41
N ALA A 72 -7.25 7.41 -6.45
CA ALA A 72 -6.44 8.62 -6.58
C ALA A 72 -4.96 8.22 -6.62
N THR A 73 -4.30 8.45 -7.74
CA THR A 73 -2.90 8.05 -7.90
C THR A 73 -1.97 9.23 -7.65
N PHE A 74 -0.98 9.04 -6.77
CA PHE A 74 0.06 10.00 -6.45
C PHE A 74 1.41 9.35 -6.71
N ASP A 75 2.26 10.02 -7.49
CA ASP A 75 3.58 9.53 -7.86
C ASP A 75 4.65 10.42 -7.23
N ALA A 76 5.58 9.82 -6.50
CA ALA A 76 6.75 10.53 -6.05
C ALA A 76 7.77 10.56 -7.21
N PRO A 77 8.46 11.70 -7.47
CA PRO A 77 9.49 11.74 -8.49
C PRO A 77 10.55 10.68 -8.17
N ALA A 78 11.11 10.04 -9.19
CA ALA A 78 12.05 8.93 -9.08
C ALA A 78 13.39 9.26 -8.36
N GLY A 79 13.51 10.45 -7.76
CA GLY A 79 14.60 10.90 -6.88
C GLY A 79 14.14 11.29 -5.46
N ALA A 80 12.88 10.99 -5.10
CA ALA A 80 12.39 11.02 -3.72
C ALA A 80 12.60 9.68 -3.02
N ASP A 81 13.57 8.88 -3.49
CA ASP A 81 14.44 8.25 -2.54
C ASP A 81 15.08 9.38 -1.70
N ILE A 82 14.46 9.70 -0.57
CA ILE A 82 15.31 9.95 0.59
C ILE A 82 16.04 8.63 0.76
N SER A 83 17.26 8.57 0.29
CA SER A 83 18.13 7.57 0.85
C SER A 83 18.18 7.74 2.37
N GLY A 84 18.30 6.69 3.16
CA GLY A 84 18.91 5.42 2.77
C GLY A 84 18.02 4.58 1.86
N ALA A 85 18.28 4.34 0.57
CA ALA A 85 19.44 4.55 -0.29
C ALA A 85 18.98 4.98 -1.71
N PRO A 86 19.83 5.63 -2.55
CA PRO A 86 19.50 5.83 -3.95
C PRO A 86 19.74 4.55 -4.72
N SER A 87 18.95 4.44 -5.79
CA SER A 87 19.23 3.61 -6.96
C SER A 87 18.74 2.15 -6.91
N ALA A 88 17.82 1.85 -7.82
CA ALA A 88 17.76 0.54 -8.43
C ALA A 88 17.63 0.68 -9.96
N GLY A 89 18.63 1.32 -10.55
CA GLY A 89 18.90 1.31 -11.99
C GLY A 89 20.27 0.69 -12.27
N GLY A 90 20.35 -0.64 -12.26
CA GLY A 90 21.32 -1.44 -13.02
C GLY A 90 22.71 -1.67 -12.40
N GLY A 91 22.94 -2.92 -11.96
CA GLY A 91 24.29 -3.50 -11.82
C GLY A 91 24.80 -3.68 -10.40
N GLY A 92 24.14 -4.51 -9.59
CA GLY A 92 24.65 -4.96 -8.29
C GLY A 92 24.15 -6.37 -8.02
N CYS A 93 25.07 -7.30 -7.72
CA CYS A 93 24.84 -8.74 -7.65
C CYS A 93 23.56 -9.09 -6.87
N THR A 94 22.70 -9.90 -7.49
CA THR A 94 21.46 -10.40 -6.90
C THR A 94 21.74 -11.10 -5.56
N ILE A 95 21.38 -10.47 -4.44
CA ILE A 95 20.97 -11.28 -3.30
C ILE A 95 19.56 -11.76 -3.62
N ALA A 96 19.43 -13.06 -3.88
CA ALA A 96 18.15 -13.72 -3.85
C ALA A 96 17.56 -13.51 -2.46
N GLN A 97 16.69 -12.51 -2.28
CA GLN A 97 15.78 -12.47 -1.15
C GLN A 97 14.73 -13.55 -1.40
N ALA A 98 15.12 -14.81 -1.13
CA ALA A 98 14.18 -15.88 -0.90
C ALA A 98 13.47 -15.56 0.41
N GLY A 99 12.28 -14.98 0.32
CA GLY A 99 11.35 -15.07 1.43
C GLY A 99 10.98 -16.52 1.63
N THR A 100 11.56 -17.18 2.64
CA THR A 100 10.96 -18.29 3.38
C THR A 100 11.80 -18.64 4.62
N ASN A 101 11.44 -18.05 5.76
CA ASN A 101 11.32 -18.78 7.03
C ASN A 101 12.59 -19.52 7.55
N ASP A 102 13.65 -18.79 7.90
CA ASP A 102 14.86 -19.32 8.58
C ASP A 102 14.64 -19.98 9.96
N VAL A 103 13.39 -20.13 10.41
CA VAL A 103 13.04 -20.88 11.63
C VAL A 103 13.01 -22.39 11.41
N LEU A 104 12.98 -22.89 10.16
CA LEU A 104 12.86 -24.33 9.91
C LEU A 104 14.15 -25.11 10.23
N MET A 105 15.33 -24.50 10.05
CA MET A 105 16.62 -25.12 10.42
C MET A 105 16.77 -25.35 11.93
N PRO A 106 16.57 -24.35 12.82
CA PRO A 106 16.66 -24.59 14.26
C PRO A 106 15.56 -25.51 14.79
N ILE A 107 14.34 -25.48 14.21
CA ILE A 107 13.24 -26.37 14.63
C ILE A 107 13.51 -27.84 14.27
N MET A 108 14.06 -28.12 13.08
CA MET A 108 14.47 -29.48 12.70
C MET A 108 15.61 -30.02 13.59
N LEU A 109 16.55 -29.16 13.98
CA LEU A 109 17.64 -29.54 14.89
C LEU A 109 17.09 -29.92 16.28
N LEU A 110 16.13 -29.18 16.82
CA LEU A 110 15.50 -29.49 18.11
C LEU A 110 14.70 -30.80 18.07
N MET A 111 13.99 -31.10 16.97
CA MET A 111 13.22 -32.33 16.82
C MET A 111 14.11 -33.59 16.79
N THR A 112 15.26 -33.52 16.11
CA THR A 112 16.22 -34.64 16.05
C THR A 112 16.92 -34.88 17.38
N ILE A 113 17.37 -33.82 18.06
CA ILE A 113 17.98 -33.91 19.40
C ILE A 113 16.96 -34.49 20.40
N GLY A 114 15.70 -34.07 20.35
CA GLY A 114 14.63 -34.62 21.18
C GLY A 114 14.42 -36.12 20.98
N ALA A 115 14.44 -36.60 19.73
CA ALA A 115 14.30 -38.02 19.40
C ALA A 115 15.50 -38.86 19.87
N LEU A 116 16.72 -38.31 19.81
CA LEU A 116 17.94 -38.94 20.34
C LEU A 116 17.92 -39.05 21.87
N ILE A 117 17.50 -38.00 22.57
CA ILE A 117 17.38 -38.00 24.05
C ILE A 117 16.29 -38.98 24.52
N TRP A 118 15.19 -39.10 23.78
CA TRP A 118 14.15 -40.08 24.09
C TRP A 118 14.61 -41.52 23.86
N ARG A 119 15.37 -41.78 22.78
CA ARG A 119 15.94 -43.12 22.50
C ARG A 119 17.00 -43.53 23.51
N SER A 120 17.77 -42.59 24.06
CA SER A 120 18.77 -42.89 25.10
C SER A 120 18.12 -43.21 26.44
N ARG A 121 17.05 -42.49 26.83
CA ARG A 121 16.30 -42.76 28.06
C ARG A 121 15.46 -44.04 28.04
N ARG A 122 15.10 -44.57 26.87
CA ARG A 122 14.36 -45.85 26.76
C ARG A 122 15.23 -47.11 26.80
N ARG A 123 16.56 -46.96 26.88
CA ARG A 123 17.51 -48.09 27.00
C ARG A 123 18.10 -48.22 28.42
N LEU A 124 17.45 -47.64 29.42
CA LEU A 124 17.60 -47.88 30.86
C LEU A 124 16.20 -48.17 31.41
#